data_AF-A0A7X1CHW9-F1
#
_entry.id   AF-A0A7X1CHW9-F1
#
_cell.length_a   1.000
_cell.length_b   1.000
_cell.length_c   1.000
_cell.angle_alpha   90.00
_cell.angle_beta   90.00
_cell.angle_gamma   90.00
#
_symmetry.space_group_name_H-M   'P 1'
#
loop_
_entity.id
_entity.type
_entity.pdbx_description
1 polymer ?
#
loop_
_entity_poly.entity_id
_entity_poly.type
_entity_poly.pdbx_seq_one_letter_code
_entity_poly.pdbx_strand_id
1 'polypeptide(L)'
;MPKEFVSSNKNTSNIDIMGGVESVISSQVNEANIQHLASKAFGAKKVAKAAKAIAIGRQAFNAIQAMNRQLPDMDLTKNILQSAGFPNMGTLDSNMMDMLKKTYGGDVLDQLPVGQILNETVQIFPYVYQNLLEFEVRQEGINEHSTLYFKAVIDEEKQEQYMAQTLDTTKLVVAKREEDGSQTMLFQGVVLDAQIRNVQGVYYLTVEGISHSYSLDIVKKNRSFQNAAMPYEELIQEVTAAYTEVDFMDNASKGAPIGNFTMQYQETDWEFLKRMASRFQTGLVAVDFAPSKRFYFGLPETGTKDELVSPNYRLRKDVSRYLMLTQNDGLALSEQDFVYYMVTTKQIFGLADKVTFNGRELFVCSTYRFLEKGSLTHHYELATEKGMIERQLYNTPIIGASIDGTVLSIKQDKIRVQLNFDDQTDESTAHWFPYSTTYTSKNNVGWYMMPEIGDTVRAYFPSKKEHEAIAVSSVSAMTPEANQPTLKDGIPQGDKSGATSSGSSAFPMSDPNIKTLRNKFGKTVTLEPKKITISGDTFVLVLDDDEGITIQSEQPINVNSKDSILMAAKEILLSAENNITIKCKNNAITMDENVKLTGTEVHMN
;
A
#
# COMPACT_ATOMS: atom_id res chain seq x y z
N MET A 1 0.10 47.54 45.45
CA MET A 1 -0.87 48.14 46.41
C MET A 1 -2.25 48.07 45.78
N PRO A 2 -3.29 47.72 46.55
CA PRO A 2 -3.67 46.32 46.83
C PRO A 2 -5.18 46.10 46.57
N LYS A 3 -5.77 44.89 46.53
CA LYS A 3 -6.00 43.90 47.60
C LYS A 3 -6.64 42.67 46.90
N GLU A 4 -6.16 41.43 47.11
CA GLU A 4 -6.50 40.55 48.26
C GLU A 4 -8.01 40.22 48.35
N PHE A 5 -8.49 38.99 48.56
CA PHE A 5 -7.91 37.65 48.77
C PHE A 5 -9.12 36.70 48.92
N VAL A 6 -8.97 35.43 48.51
CA VAL A 6 -9.41 34.20 49.25
C VAL A 6 -10.94 33.96 49.37
N SER A 7 -11.49 32.75 49.21
CA SER A 7 -11.09 31.38 49.55
C SER A 7 -12.07 30.44 48.81
N SER A 8 -11.92 29.12 48.64
CA SER A 8 -10.94 28.12 49.08
C SER A 8 -11.37 26.75 48.55
N ASN A 9 -10.36 25.94 48.17
CA ASN A 9 -10.20 24.50 48.47
C ASN A 9 -11.23 23.50 47.93
N LYS A 10 -10.89 22.28 47.50
CA LYS A 10 -9.72 21.37 47.46
C LYS A 10 -10.28 20.13 46.68
N ASN A 11 -9.59 19.22 46.00
CA ASN A 11 -8.21 18.76 45.98
C ASN A 11 -8.09 17.75 44.79
N THR A 12 -6.93 17.75 44.11
CA THR A 12 -6.07 16.60 43.70
C THR A 12 -6.72 15.27 43.25
N SER A 13 -6.30 14.55 42.19
CA SER A 13 -5.03 14.44 41.46
C SER A 13 -5.20 13.32 40.41
N ASN A 14 -4.66 13.47 39.19
CA ASN A 14 -3.61 12.58 38.67
C ASN A 14 -3.15 13.00 37.28
N ILE A 15 -1.84 12.90 37.12
CA ILE A 15 -1.00 13.20 35.97
C ILE A 15 -1.02 12.02 35.00
N ASP A 16 -1.29 12.33 33.74
CA ASP A 16 -0.51 11.94 32.55
C ASP A 16 0.00 10.50 32.45
N ILE A 17 -0.79 9.63 31.79
CA ILE A 17 -0.30 8.49 31.00
C ILE A 17 -1.30 8.30 29.84
N MET A 18 -0.82 8.40 28.59
CA MET A 18 -1.27 7.74 27.35
C MET A 18 -1.19 8.69 26.15
N GLY A 19 0.02 8.80 25.59
CA GLY A 19 0.19 9.04 24.16
C GLY A 19 0.01 7.73 23.39
N GLY A 20 -0.58 7.83 22.18
CA GLY A 20 -0.90 6.71 21.28
C GLY A 20 -2.15 5.97 21.75
N VAL A 21 -3.29 5.99 21.05
CA VAL A 21 -3.54 5.60 19.66
C VAL A 21 -4.90 6.19 19.30
N GLU A 22 -5.02 6.93 18.19
CA GLU A 22 -6.21 6.97 17.31
C GLU A 22 -6.01 8.03 16.22
N SER A 23 -5.28 7.63 15.18
CA SER A 23 -5.19 8.35 13.92
C SER A 23 -6.07 7.67 12.86
N VAL A 24 -7.39 7.75 12.98
CA VAL A 24 -8.31 7.49 11.85
C VAL A 24 -9.61 8.32 12.03
N ILE A 25 -9.54 9.63 11.79
CA ILE A 25 -10.73 10.42 11.46
C ILE A 25 -10.41 11.26 10.23
N SER A 26 -10.42 10.61 9.06
CA SER A 26 -10.73 11.25 7.78
C SER A 26 -12.02 10.59 7.30
N SER A 27 -13.19 11.22 7.37
CA SER A 27 -13.53 12.37 6.55
C SER A 27 -14.84 12.95 7.09
N GLN A 28 -14.78 14.09 7.78
CA GLN A 28 -15.97 14.94 7.89
C GLN A 28 -16.17 15.63 6.55
N VAL A 29 -16.82 14.93 5.62
CA VAL A 29 -17.57 15.61 4.57
C VAL A 29 -18.67 16.38 5.27
N ASN A 30 -18.48 17.69 5.24
CA ASN A 30 -19.15 18.75 5.97
C ASN A 30 -20.70 18.60 6.01
N GLU A 31 -21.25 17.97 7.06
CA GLU A 31 -22.71 17.89 7.33
C GLU A 31 -23.38 19.28 7.30
N ALA A 32 -22.62 20.33 7.63
CA ALA A 32 -23.08 21.72 7.60
C ALA A 32 -23.39 22.21 6.17
N ASN A 33 -22.69 21.73 5.14
CA ASN A 33 -22.94 22.13 3.75
C ASN A 33 -24.18 21.45 3.16
N ILE A 34 -24.45 20.20 3.56
CA ILE A 34 -25.63 19.45 3.11
C ILE A 34 -26.91 20.06 3.71
N GLN A 35 -26.88 20.44 4.99
CA GLN A 35 -28.01 21.12 5.64
C GLN A 35 -28.22 22.55 5.08
N HIS A 36 -27.14 23.25 4.73
CA HIS A 36 -27.20 24.59 4.16
C HIS A 36 -27.73 24.60 2.72
N LEU A 37 -27.45 23.57 1.91
CA LEU A 37 -27.99 23.42 0.56
C LEU A 37 -29.44 22.90 0.55
N ALA A 38 -29.77 21.94 1.43
CA ALA A 38 -31.13 21.40 1.56
C ALA A 38 -32.14 22.42 2.11
N SER A 39 -31.70 23.36 2.96
CA SER A 39 -32.57 24.38 3.54
C SER A 39 -32.95 25.51 2.58
N LYS A 40 -32.18 25.71 1.50
CA LYS A 40 -32.37 26.83 0.56
C LYS A 40 -33.39 26.55 -0.56
N ALA A 41 -33.79 25.30 -0.77
CA ALA A 41 -34.59 24.91 -1.93
C ALA A 41 -36.04 24.45 -1.63
N PHE A 42 -36.35 23.81 -0.48
CA PHE A 42 -37.64 23.09 -0.36
C PHE A 42 -38.35 23.11 1.02
N GLY A 43 -37.92 23.92 2.00
CA GLY A 43 -38.59 23.99 3.32
C GLY A 43 -38.02 22.98 4.33
N ALA A 44 -37.07 23.46 5.13
CA ALA A 44 -36.04 22.67 5.82
C ALA A 44 -36.48 21.69 6.94
N LYS A 45 -37.68 21.79 7.52
CA LYS A 45 -38.00 21.09 8.79
C LYS A 45 -38.52 19.66 8.65
N LYS A 46 -39.22 19.31 7.57
CA LYS A 46 -39.75 17.95 7.36
C LYS A 46 -38.73 17.04 6.68
N VAL A 47 -38.04 17.56 5.66
CA VAL A 47 -37.00 16.86 4.90
C VAL A 47 -35.81 16.47 5.77
N ALA A 48 -35.30 17.39 6.60
CA ALA A 48 -34.19 17.10 7.51
C ALA A 48 -34.55 16.03 8.57
N LYS A 49 -35.82 15.96 8.99
CA LYS A 49 -36.29 14.97 9.96
C LYS A 49 -36.38 13.57 9.33
N ALA A 50 -36.89 13.47 8.11
CA ALA A 50 -36.96 12.22 7.36
C ALA A 50 -35.57 11.71 6.96
N ALA A 51 -34.71 12.58 6.40
CA ALA A 51 -33.34 12.22 6.03
C ALA A 51 -32.51 11.75 7.24
N LYS A 52 -32.65 12.43 8.39
CA LYS A 52 -32.00 12.02 9.64
C LYS A 52 -32.52 10.67 10.14
N ALA A 53 -33.83 10.42 10.06
CA ALA A 53 -34.42 9.14 10.48
C ALA A 53 -33.98 7.97 9.58
N ILE A 54 -33.88 8.19 8.27
CA ILE A 54 -33.41 7.19 7.29
C ILE A 54 -31.91 6.89 7.48
N ALA A 55 -31.08 7.92 7.63
CA ALA A 55 -29.64 7.74 7.87
C ALA A 55 -29.37 6.94 9.16
N ILE A 56 -30.11 7.26 10.22
CA ILE A 56 -30.06 6.56 11.48
C ILE A 56 -30.55 5.10 11.34
N GLY A 57 -31.66 4.89 10.63
CA GLY A 57 -32.20 3.55 10.37
C GLY A 57 -31.26 2.67 9.54
N ARG A 58 -30.48 3.27 8.63
CA ARG A 58 -29.43 2.57 7.88
C ARG A 58 -28.23 2.19 8.75
N GLN A 59 -27.75 3.10 9.59
CA GLN A 59 -26.67 2.80 10.55
C GLN A 59 -27.07 1.65 11.48
N ALA A 60 -28.33 1.66 11.91
CA ALA A 60 -28.92 0.58 12.69
C ALA A 60 -28.95 -0.75 11.93
N PHE A 61 -29.43 -0.75 10.69
CA PHE A 61 -29.49 -1.94 9.86
C PHE A 61 -28.09 -2.53 9.60
N ASN A 62 -27.12 -1.69 9.24
CA ASN A 62 -25.74 -2.10 9.01
C ASN A 62 -25.10 -2.69 10.27
N ALA A 63 -25.37 -2.12 11.45
CA ALA A 63 -24.90 -2.67 12.73
C ALA A 63 -25.50 -4.06 13.03
N ILE A 64 -26.77 -4.29 12.70
CA ILE A 64 -27.45 -5.59 12.92
C ILE A 64 -26.89 -6.65 11.96
N GLN A 65 -26.63 -6.28 10.70
CA GLN A 65 -26.00 -7.17 9.71
C GLN A 65 -24.56 -7.52 10.09
N ALA A 66 -23.78 -6.56 10.57
CA ALA A 66 -22.41 -6.81 11.06
C ALA A 66 -22.39 -7.78 12.25
N MET A 67 -23.47 -7.86 13.04
CA MET A 67 -23.62 -8.83 14.12
C MET A 67 -24.15 -10.20 13.65
N ASN A 68 -24.36 -10.40 12.34
CA ASN A 68 -24.90 -11.62 11.72
C ASN A 68 -26.24 -12.08 12.34
N ARG A 69 -27.08 -11.12 12.75
CA ARG A 69 -28.39 -11.40 13.36
C ARG A 69 -29.51 -11.12 12.36
N GLN A 70 -30.47 -12.04 12.26
CA GLN A 70 -31.75 -11.72 11.62
C GLN A 70 -32.45 -10.62 12.43
N LEU A 71 -33.05 -9.64 11.73
CA LEU A 71 -33.80 -8.55 12.35
C LEU A 71 -34.89 -9.10 13.29
N PRO A 72 -34.80 -8.86 14.61
CA PRO A 72 -35.87 -9.20 15.54
C PRO A 72 -36.92 -8.07 15.59
N ASP A 73 -38.03 -8.33 16.30
CA ASP A 73 -39.14 -7.40 16.57
C ASP A 73 -38.66 -5.96 16.92
N MET A 74 -39.50 -4.96 16.60
CA MET A 74 -39.18 -3.53 16.69
C MET A 74 -38.62 -3.10 18.05
N ASP A 75 -39.12 -3.66 19.14
CA ASP A 75 -38.66 -3.32 20.49
C ASP A 75 -37.26 -3.87 20.79
N LEU A 76 -36.93 -5.06 20.27
CA LEU A 76 -35.58 -5.63 20.43
C LEU A 76 -34.56 -4.84 19.62
N THR A 77 -34.93 -4.42 18.41
CA THR A 77 -34.07 -3.57 17.56
C THR A 77 -33.78 -2.22 18.21
N LYS A 78 -34.79 -1.54 18.79
CA LYS A 78 -34.60 -0.28 19.53
C LYS A 78 -33.66 -0.44 20.72
N ASN A 79 -33.79 -1.53 21.46
CA ASN A 79 -32.95 -1.81 22.63
C ASN A 79 -31.49 -2.08 22.24
N ILE A 80 -31.24 -2.83 21.16
CA ILE A 80 -29.88 -3.07 20.65
C ILE A 80 -29.21 -1.75 20.26
N LEU A 81 -29.94 -0.85 19.59
CA LEU A 81 -29.39 0.43 19.14
C LEU A 81 -29.12 1.40 20.29
N GLN A 82 -30.00 1.45 21.29
CA GLN A 82 -29.74 2.21 22.52
C GLN A 82 -28.50 1.68 23.26
N SER A 83 -28.33 0.35 23.32
CA SER A 83 -27.16 -0.27 23.95
C SER A 83 -25.85 -0.02 23.19
N ALA A 84 -25.93 0.25 21.88
CA ALA A 84 -24.79 0.58 21.02
C ALA A 84 -24.47 2.09 20.97
N GLY A 85 -25.06 2.90 21.87
CA GLY A 85 -24.74 4.32 22.00
C GLY A 85 -25.48 5.25 21.04
N PHE A 86 -26.47 4.76 20.31
CA PHE A 86 -27.29 5.63 19.45
C PHE A 86 -28.34 6.39 20.28
N PRO A 87 -28.59 7.68 19.99
CA PRO A 87 -29.54 8.50 20.75
C PRO A 87 -30.97 7.95 20.65
N ASN A 88 -31.80 8.25 21.65
CA ASN A 88 -33.15 7.73 21.77
C ASN A 88 -34.02 8.08 20.53
N MET A 89 -34.18 7.12 19.60
CA MET A 89 -34.82 7.30 18.30
C MET A 89 -36.35 7.24 18.42
N GLY A 90 -36.96 8.32 18.88
CA GLY A 90 -38.42 8.41 19.07
C GLY A 90 -39.28 8.33 17.79
N THR A 91 -38.70 8.13 16.60
CA THR A 91 -39.42 8.16 15.32
C THR A 91 -38.96 7.08 14.32
N LEU A 92 -38.60 5.88 14.78
CA LEU A 92 -38.63 4.70 13.90
C LEU A 92 -40.05 4.13 13.90
N ASP A 93 -40.81 4.34 12.83
CA ASP A 93 -42.10 3.68 12.63
C ASP A 93 -41.96 2.38 11.82
N SER A 94 -43.01 1.56 11.82
CA SER A 94 -43.04 0.27 11.13
C SER A 94 -42.90 0.40 9.62
N ASN A 95 -43.39 1.49 9.03
CA ASN A 95 -43.32 1.74 7.58
C ASN A 95 -41.89 2.04 7.13
N MET A 96 -41.15 2.81 7.92
CA MET A 96 -39.74 3.11 7.67
C MET A 96 -38.88 1.87 7.88
N MET A 97 -39.17 1.02 8.87
CA MET A 97 -38.46 -0.26 9.03
C MET A 97 -38.77 -1.26 7.91
N ASP A 98 -40.02 -1.31 7.42
CA ASP A 98 -40.36 -2.13 6.26
C ASP A 98 -39.69 -1.62 4.98
N MET A 99 -39.59 -0.29 4.83
CA MET A 99 -38.81 0.36 3.77
C MET A 99 -37.32 0.01 3.90
N LEU A 100 -36.71 0.17 5.07
CA LEU A 100 -35.30 -0.18 5.29
C LEU A 100 -35.06 -1.67 5.06
N LYS A 101 -36.00 -2.54 5.42
CA LYS A 101 -35.92 -3.98 5.18
C LYS A 101 -36.03 -4.33 3.70
N LYS A 102 -36.88 -3.64 2.92
CA LYS A 102 -36.95 -3.78 1.45
C LYS A 102 -35.78 -3.12 0.72
N THR A 103 -35.25 -2.03 1.27
CA THR A 103 -34.18 -1.23 0.67
C THR A 103 -32.79 -1.79 1.00
N TYR A 104 -32.64 -2.51 2.11
CA TYR A 104 -31.35 -3.00 2.58
C TYR A 104 -31.33 -4.51 2.94
N GLY A 105 -32.46 -5.21 2.98
CA GLY A 105 -32.55 -6.64 3.33
C GLY A 105 -33.22 -7.53 2.26
N GLY A 106 -33.01 -8.85 2.36
CA GLY A 106 -33.60 -9.87 1.47
C GLY A 106 -32.71 -10.28 0.28
N ASP A 107 -33.14 -11.33 -0.44
CA ASP A 107 -32.54 -11.72 -1.72
C ASP A 107 -32.73 -10.58 -2.72
N VAL A 108 -31.74 -10.34 -3.59
CA VAL A 108 -31.69 -9.21 -4.53
C VAL A 108 -32.91 -9.19 -5.46
N LEU A 109 -33.46 -10.37 -5.78
CA LEU A 109 -34.65 -10.52 -6.60
C LEU A 109 -35.93 -10.01 -5.90
N ASP A 110 -36.01 -10.14 -4.57
CA ASP A 110 -37.15 -9.66 -3.77
C ASP A 110 -37.18 -8.12 -3.64
N GLN A 111 -36.07 -7.45 -3.96
CA GLN A 111 -35.92 -6.00 -3.87
C GLN A 111 -36.42 -5.29 -5.13
N LEU A 112 -36.63 -6.00 -6.24
CA LEU A 112 -37.07 -5.40 -7.49
C LEU A 112 -38.56 -4.97 -7.42
N PRO A 113 -38.93 -3.79 -7.96
CA PRO A 113 -40.32 -3.33 -7.91
C PRO A 113 -41.27 -4.27 -8.69
N VAL A 114 -42.12 -5.02 -7.99
CA VAL A 114 -43.10 -5.95 -8.59
C VAL A 114 -44.43 -5.25 -8.94
N GLY A 115 -44.70 -4.09 -8.33
CA GLY A 115 -46.06 -3.55 -8.17
C GLY A 115 -46.69 -2.81 -9.35
N GLN A 116 -45.96 -2.55 -10.43
CA GLN A 116 -46.49 -1.98 -11.67
C GLN A 116 -45.64 -2.53 -12.81
N ILE A 117 -46.18 -2.54 -14.03
CA ILE A 117 -45.48 -2.67 -15.31
C ILE A 117 -45.76 -3.98 -16.09
N LEU A 118 -46.02 -3.76 -17.38
CA LEU A 118 -46.21 -4.69 -18.49
C LEU A 118 -45.01 -5.65 -18.67
N ASN A 119 -45.23 -6.77 -19.37
CA ASN A 119 -44.16 -7.68 -19.80
C ASN A 119 -43.06 -6.93 -20.58
N GLU A 120 -41.80 -7.39 -20.51
CA GLU A 120 -40.61 -6.83 -21.20
C GLU A 120 -40.04 -5.50 -20.67
N THR A 121 -40.12 -5.22 -19.36
CA THR A 121 -39.61 -3.95 -18.82
C THR A 121 -38.38 -4.09 -17.92
N VAL A 122 -37.48 -3.10 -18.00
CA VAL A 122 -36.25 -3.00 -17.20
C VAL A 122 -36.58 -2.54 -15.80
N GLN A 123 -36.44 -3.39 -14.80
CA GLN A 123 -36.65 -3.03 -13.39
C GLN A 123 -35.36 -2.47 -12.81
N ILE A 124 -35.46 -1.34 -12.10
CA ILE A 124 -34.32 -0.66 -11.47
C ILE A 124 -34.63 -0.48 -9.99
N PHE A 125 -33.73 -0.92 -9.14
CA PHE A 125 -33.79 -0.70 -7.69
C PHE A 125 -32.66 0.24 -7.26
N PRO A 126 -32.89 1.19 -6.34
CA PRO A 126 -34.12 1.41 -5.55
C PRO A 126 -35.13 2.38 -6.19
N TYR A 127 -35.00 2.67 -7.49
CA TYR A 127 -35.75 3.72 -8.17
C TYR A 127 -36.94 3.17 -8.97
N VAL A 128 -38.14 3.39 -8.44
CA VAL A 128 -39.39 3.19 -9.17
C VAL A 128 -39.62 4.40 -10.07
N TYR A 129 -40.04 4.16 -11.30
CA TYR A 129 -40.24 5.19 -12.30
C TYR A 129 -41.54 4.97 -13.06
N GLN A 130 -42.09 6.05 -13.62
CA GLN A 130 -43.27 6.01 -14.48
C GLN A 130 -42.89 5.68 -15.92
N ASN A 131 -41.82 6.28 -16.43
CA ASN A 131 -41.34 6.06 -17.79
C ASN A 131 -39.81 6.13 -17.86
N LEU A 132 -39.18 5.12 -18.44
CA LEU A 132 -37.73 5.06 -18.67
C LEU A 132 -37.41 5.68 -20.04
N LEU A 133 -36.69 6.80 -20.04
CA LEU A 133 -36.41 7.58 -21.25
C LEU A 133 -35.09 7.16 -21.90
N GLU A 134 -34.05 7.01 -21.07
CA GLU A 134 -32.70 6.63 -21.49
C GLU A 134 -32.19 5.58 -20.51
N PHE A 135 -31.49 4.57 -21.01
CA PHE A 135 -30.91 3.50 -20.23
C PHE A 135 -29.69 2.98 -20.97
N GLU A 136 -28.56 2.91 -20.26
CA GLU A 136 -27.29 2.49 -20.80
C GLU A 136 -26.49 1.72 -19.73
N VAL A 137 -25.99 0.54 -20.08
CA VAL A 137 -24.93 -0.15 -19.33
C VAL A 137 -23.76 -0.34 -20.28
N ARG A 138 -22.58 0.15 -19.90
CA ARG A 138 -21.36 0.10 -20.73
C ARG A 138 -20.25 -0.60 -19.97
N GLN A 139 -19.57 -1.50 -20.66
CA GLN A 139 -18.29 -2.07 -20.25
C GLN A 139 -17.38 -2.10 -21.46
N GLU A 140 -16.45 -1.15 -21.53
CA GLU A 140 -15.61 -0.89 -22.71
C GLU A 140 -14.63 -2.05 -22.99
N GLY A 141 -14.29 -2.84 -21.98
CA GLY A 141 -13.62 -4.12 -22.15
C GLY A 141 -13.07 -4.70 -20.85
N ILE A 142 -12.12 -5.63 -20.98
CA ILE A 142 -11.35 -6.12 -19.82
C ILE A 142 -10.58 -4.96 -19.20
N ASN A 143 -10.24 -5.09 -17.92
CA ASN A 143 -9.63 -4.06 -17.07
C ASN A 143 -10.55 -2.88 -16.70
N GLU A 144 -11.73 -2.77 -17.32
CA GLU A 144 -12.68 -1.69 -17.05
C GLU A 144 -13.84 -2.15 -16.15
N HIS A 145 -14.33 -1.21 -15.35
CA HIS A 145 -15.57 -1.38 -14.59
C HIS A 145 -16.78 -1.14 -15.51
N SER A 146 -17.91 -1.78 -15.19
CA SER A 146 -19.16 -1.48 -15.89
C SER A 146 -19.81 -0.24 -15.31
N THR A 147 -20.25 0.67 -16.16
CA THR A 147 -20.98 1.88 -15.78
C THR A 147 -22.44 1.78 -16.19
N LEU A 148 -23.34 2.27 -15.35
CA LEU A 148 -24.77 2.42 -15.61
C LEU A 148 -25.09 3.91 -15.75
N TYR A 149 -25.92 4.24 -16.73
CA TYR A 149 -26.61 5.52 -16.82
C TYR A 149 -28.08 5.27 -17.11
N PHE A 150 -28.98 5.97 -16.42
CA PHE A 150 -30.37 6.01 -16.84
C PHE A 150 -31.04 7.33 -16.52
N LYS A 151 -32.10 7.60 -17.26
CA LYS A 151 -32.96 8.77 -17.08
C LYS A 151 -34.42 8.36 -17.18
N ALA A 152 -35.19 8.73 -16.17
CA ALA A 152 -36.58 8.32 -16.06
C ALA A 152 -37.48 9.45 -15.52
N VAL A 153 -38.75 9.38 -15.86
CA VAL A 153 -39.80 10.21 -15.23
C VAL A 153 -40.25 9.50 -13.95
N ILE A 154 -40.33 10.26 -12.86
CA ILE A 154 -40.74 9.75 -11.54
C ILE A 154 -41.94 10.56 -11.02
N ASP A 155 -42.71 9.98 -10.09
CA ASP A 155 -43.72 10.72 -9.35
C ASP A 155 -43.07 11.82 -8.50
N GLU A 156 -43.74 12.99 -8.41
CA GLU A 156 -43.33 14.11 -7.56
C GLU A 156 -43.08 13.67 -6.11
N GLU A 157 -43.94 12.81 -5.58
CA GLU A 157 -43.86 12.29 -4.21
C GLU A 157 -42.57 11.51 -3.93
N LYS A 158 -41.88 11.02 -4.97
CA LYS A 158 -40.63 10.27 -4.84
C LYS A 158 -39.38 11.13 -4.73
N GLN A 159 -39.46 12.44 -5.02
CA GLN A 159 -38.30 13.32 -5.04
C GLN A 159 -37.53 13.29 -3.71
N GLU A 160 -38.20 13.59 -2.60
CA GLU A 160 -37.56 13.64 -1.28
C GLU A 160 -37.05 12.26 -0.87
N GLN A 161 -37.82 11.21 -1.15
CA GLN A 161 -37.45 9.83 -0.83
C GLN A 161 -36.15 9.44 -1.55
N TYR A 162 -36.06 9.69 -2.85
CA TYR A 162 -34.91 9.29 -3.67
C TYR A 162 -33.65 10.06 -3.33
N MET A 163 -33.75 11.35 -3.07
CA MET A 163 -32.58 12.12 -2.62
C MET A 163 -32.13 11.72 -1.21
N ALA A 164 -33.05 11.38 -0.31
CA ALA A 164 -32.69 10.95 1.05
C ALA A 164 -32.11 9.52 1.13
N GLN A 165 -32.57 8.60 0.26
CA GLN A 165 -32.11 7.20 0.25
C GLN A 165 -30.81 6.99 -0.55
N THR A 166 -30.44 7.96 -1.40
CA THR A 166 -29.24 7.86 -2.24
C THR A 166 -28.02 8.33 -1.47
N LEU A 167 -27.10 7.41 -1.25
CA LEU A 167 -25.90 7.57 -0.46
C LEU A 167 -24.74 6.90 -1.21
N ASP A 168 -23.51 7.17 -0.76
CA ASP A 168 -22.24 6.58 -1.24
C ASP A 168 -22.23 5.04 -1.34
N THR A 169 -23.12 4.40 -0.60
CA THR A 169 -23.22 2.95 -0.40
C THR A 169 -24.51 2.36 -1.01
N THR A 170 -25.32 3.18 -1.69
CA THR A 170 -26.61 2.74 -2.25
C THR A 170 -26.40 1.75 -3.38
N LYS A 171 -26.89 0.53 -3.19
CA LYS A 171 -26.85 -0.55 -4.18
C LYS A 171 -27.80 -0.22 -5.34
N LEU A 172 -27.34 -0.47 -6.56
CA LEU A 172 -28.11 -0.43 -7.79
C LEU A 172 -28.28 -1.86 -8.28
N VAL A 173 -29.51 -2.23 -8.59
CA VAL A 173 -29.82 -3.53 -9.18
C VAL A 173 -30.73 -3.28 -10.38
N VAL A 174 -30.35 -3.84 -11.52
CA VAL A 174 -31.09 -3.73 -12.77
C VAL A 174 -31.34 -5.13 -13.32
N ALA A 175 -32.60 -5.45 -13.57
CA ALA A 175 -33.00 -6.71 -14.19
C ALA A 175 -34.04 -6.46 -15.29
N LYS A 176 -34.10 -7.37 -16.25
CA LYS A 176 -35.19 -7.45 -17.22
C LYS A 176 -36.23 -8.45 -16.71
N ARG A 177 -37.50 -8.06 -16.67
CA ARG A 177 -38.61 -8.99 -16.43
C ARG A 177 -39.00 -9.68 -17.73
N GLU A 178 -38.96 -11.01 -17.74
CA GLU A 178 -39.38 -11.84 -18.86
C GLU A 178 -40.90 -12.09 -18.84
N GLU A 179 -41.47 -12.58 -19.94
CA GLU A 179 -42.91 -12.81 -20.08
C GLU A 179 -43.46 -13.87 -19.10
N ASP A 180 -42.63 -14.85 -18.74
CA ASP A 180 -42.96 -15.90 -17.77
C ASP A 180 -42.86 -15.41 -16.31
N GLY A 181 -42.48 -14.15 -16.11
CA GLY A 181 -42.30 -13.53 -14.81
C GLY A 181 -40.91 -13.74 -14.20
N SER A 182 -40.03 -14.51 -14.84
CA SER A 182 -38.63 -14.62 -14.43
C SER A 182 -37.87 -13.31 -14.65
N GLN A 183 -36.71 -13.18 -14.01
CA GLN A 183 -35.88 -11.98 -14.07
C GLN A 183 -34.48 -12.32 -14.56
N THR A 184 -34.04 -11.63 -15.61
CA THR A 184 -32.67 -11.71 -16.13
C THR A 184 -31.88 -10.52 -15.61
N MET A 185 -30.83 -10.77 -14.81
CA MET A 185 -29.99 -9.70 -14.27
C MET A 185 -29.20 -9.00 -15.38
N LEU A 186 -29.19 -7.67 -15.35
CA LEU A 186 -28.51 -6.83 -16.35
C LEU A 186 -27.33 -6.05 -15.76
N PHE A 187 -27.44 -5.62 -14.50
CA PHE A 187 -26.41 -4.85 -13.81
C PHE A 187 -26.61 -4.84 -12.29
N GLN A 188 -25.53 -4.88 -11.54
CA GLN A 188 -25.45 -4.69 -10.09
C GLN A 188 -24.23 -3.85 -9.74
N GLY A 189 -24.43 -2.84 -8.90
CA GLY A 189 -23.38 -1.89 -8.58
C GLY A 189 -23.79 -0.91 -7.48
N VAL A 190 -23.15 0.25 -7.50
CA VAL A 190 -23.41 1.35 -6.56
C VAL A 190 -23.69 2.65 -7.30
N VAL A 191 -24.51 3.50 -6.70
CA VAL A 191 -24.77 4.85 -7.24
C VAL A 191 -23.52 5.71 -7.10
N LEU A 192 -23.15 6.41 -8.18
CA LEU A 192 -22.11 7.45 -8.18
C LEU A 192 -22.72 8.85 -8.12
N ASP A 193 -23.77 9.08 -8.91
CA ASP A 193 -24.48 10.35 -8.96
C ASP A 193 -25.98 10.12 -9.13
N ALA A 194 -26.79 10.98 -8.53
CA ALA A 194 -28.23 11.00 -8.74
C ALA A 194 -28.74 12.43 -8.71
N GLN A 195 -29.47 12.81 -9.76
CA GLN A 195 -29.98 14.15 -9.96
C GLN A 195 -31.48 14.09 -10.25
N ILE A 196 -32.25 15.00 -9.63
CA ILE A 196 -33.65 15.23 -9.98
C ILE A 196 -33.82 16.63 -10.53
N ARG A 197 -34.49 16.74 -11.69
CA ARG A 197 -34.83 18.01 -12.34
C ARG A 197 -36.33 18.11 -12.52
N ASN A 198 -36.93 19.19 -12.02
CA ASN A 198 -38.30 19.55 -12.36
C ASN A 198 -38.30 20.47 -13.59
N VAL A 199 -39.05 20.10 -14.62
CA VAL A 199 -39.30 20.96 -15.79
C VAL A 199 -40.79 20.96 -16.06
N GLN A 200 -41.44 22.12 -15.89
CA GLN A 200 -42.88 22.31 -16.12
C GLN A 200 -43.77 21.30 -15.36
N GLY A 201 -43.38 20.94 -14.11
CA GLY A 201 -44.14 20.00 -13.29
C GLY A 201 -43.82 18.52 -13.54
N VAL A 202 -42.94 18.21 -14.51
CA VAL A 202 -42.45 16.84 -14.75
C VAL A 202 -41.11 16.66 -14.04
N TYR A 203 -40.99 15.58 -13.25
CA TYR A 203 -39.80 15.26 -12.49
C TYR A 203 -38.96 14.19 -13.21
N TYR A 204 -37.75 14.58 -13.62
CA TYR A 204 -36.79 13.72 -14.29
C TYR A 204 -35.71 13.31 -13.30
N LEU A 205 -35.54 12.00 -13.10
CA LEU A 205 -34.43 11.40 -12.37
C LEU A 205 -33.35 10.99 -13.38
N THR A 206 -32.11 11.36 -13.10
CA THR A 206 -30.91 10.87 -13.79
C THR A 206 -29.99 10.23 -12.76
N VAL A 207 -29.47 9.04 -13.06
CA VAL A 207 -28.59 8.30 -12.16
C VAL A 207 -27.42 7.73 -12.93
N GLU A 208 -26.24 7.89 -12.36
CA GLU A 208 -25.00 7.22 -12.76
C GLU A 208 -24.62 6.18 -11.72
N GLY A 209 -24.19 5.01 -12.17
CA GLY A 209 -23.77 3.92 -11.32
C GLY A 209 -22.53 3.21 -11.86
N ILE A 210 -21.89 2.42 -11.01
CA ILE A 210 -20.70 1.66 -11.37
C ILE A 210 -20.69 0.29 -10.67
N SER A 211 -20.16 -0.73 -11.33
CA SER A 211 -20.13 -2.10 -10.81
C SER A 211 -19.36 -2.20 -9.49
N HIS A 212 -19.70 -3.18 -8.65
CA HIS A 212 -19.09 -3.34 -7.32
C HIS A 212 -17.56 -3.45 -7.30
N SER A 213 -16.94 -3.96 -8.37
CA SER A 213 -15.48 -4.03 -8.53
C SER A 213 -14.78 -2.68 -8.41
N TYR A 214 -15.48 -1.57 -8.67
CA TYR A 214 -14.95 -0.20 -8.51
C TYR A 214 -14.44 0.09 -7.10
N SER A 215 -14.98 -0.58 -6.08
CA SER A 215 -14.50 -0.44 -4.70
C SER A 215 -13.01 -0.77 -4.54
N LEU A 216 -12.44 -1.61 -5.40
CA LEU A 216 -11.01 -1.94 -5.45
C LEU A 216 -10.17 -0.82 -6.10
N ASP A 217 -10.80 0.16 -6.76
CA ASP A 217 -10.15 1.21 -7.57
C ASP A 217 -10.30 2.62 -6.95
N ILE A 218 -10.57 2.72 -5.64
CA ILE A 218 -10.79 4.01 -4.97
C ILE A 218 -9.53 4.52 -4.28
N VAL A 219 -8.87 3.67 -3.49
CA VAL A 219 -7.77 4.09 -2.58
C VAL A 219 -6.45 3.51 -3.05
N LYS A 220 -5.48 4.38 -3.28
CA LYS A 220 -4.09 3.99 -3.57
C LYS A 220 -3.40 3.46 -2.31
N LYS A 221 -2.63 2.40 -2.46
CA LYS A 221 -1.95 1.70 -1.37
C LYS A 221 -0.47 1.46 -1.66
N ASN A 222 0.26 1.13 -0.60
CA ASN A 222 1.63 0.64 -0.68
C ASN A 222 1.71 -0.70 0.06
N ARG A 223 2.19 -1.74 -0.62
CA ARG A 223 2.41 -3.08 -0.04
C ARG A 223 3.60 -3.73 -0.74
N SER A 224 4.35 -4.56 -0.02
CA SER A 224 5.41 -5.37 -0.62
C SER A 224 5.07 -6.86 -0.52
N PHE A 225 5.37 -7.58 -1.59
CA PHE A 225 5.23 -9.03 -1.69
C PHE A 225 6.64 -9.57 -1.95
N GLN A 226 7.32 -9.91 -0.86
CA GLN A 226 8.74 -10.26 -0.89
C GLN A 226 9.00 -11.74 -1.21
N ASN A 227 8.05 -12.62 -0.86
CA ASN A 227 8.15 -14.05 -1.07
C ASN A 227 7.98 -14.41 -2.55
N ALA A 228 9.09 -14.59 -3.27
CA ALA A 228 9.05 -14.98 -4.68
C ALA A 228 8.30 -16.30 -4.95
N ALA A 229 8.15 -17.18 -3.95
CA ALA A 229 7.43 -18.45 -4.09
C ALA A 229 5.92 -18.33 -3.82
N MET A 230 5.42 -17.16 -3.40
CA MET A 230 4.00 -16.92 -3.16
C MET A 230 3.19 -17.11 -4.45
N PRO A 231 2.12 -17.93 -4.46
CA PRO A 231 1.20 -18.05 -5.60
C PRO A 231 0.44 -16.74 -5.87
N TYR A 232 0.07 -16.49 -7.13
CA TYR A 232 -0.79 -15.32 -7.45
C TYR A 232 -2.14 -15.37 -6.76
N GLU A 233 -2.72 -16.56 -6.57
CA GLU A 233 -3.99 -16.72 -5.86
C GLU A 233 -3.90 -16.21 -4.41
N GLU A 234 -2.83 -16.55 -3.69
CA GLU A 234 -2.57 -16.05 -2.33
C GLU A 234 -2.40 -14.53 -2.31
N LEU A 235 -1.68 -13.97 -3.31
CA LEU A 235 -1.53 -12.53 -3.46
C LEU A 235 -2.88 -11.83 -3.65
N ILE A 236 -3.76 -12.38 -4.49
CA ILE A 236 -5.10 -11.81 -4.73
C ILE A 236 -5.93 -11.87 -3.44
N GLN A 237 -5.86 -12.98 -2.69
CA GLN A 237 -6.52 -13.11 -1.39
C GLN A 237 -6.05 -12.04 -0.40
N GLU A 238 -4.74 -11.82 -0.28
CA GLU A 238 -4.18 -10.82 0.63
C GLU A 238 -4.60 -9.39 0.23
N VAL A 239 -4.53 -9.06 -1.07
CA VAL A 239 -4.93 -7.74 -1.59
C VAL A 239 -6.40 -7.45 -1.28
N THR A 240 -7.25 -8.48 -1.40
CA THR A 240 -8.71 -8.34 -1.26
C THR A 240 -9.25 -8.61 0.15
N ALA A 241 -8.41 -9.05 1.10
CA ALA A 241 -8.83 -9.44 2.45
C ALA A 241 -9.56 -8.33 3.25
N ALA A 242 -9.28 -7.06 2.95
CA ALA A 242 -9.91 -5.92 3.63
C ALA A 242 -11.35 -5.62 3.16
N TYR A 243 -11.84 -6.28 2.10
CA TYR A 243 -13.13 -6.00 1.50
C TYR A 243 -14.14 -7.10 1.85
N THR A 244 -15.37 -6.70 2.15
CA THR A 244 -16.49 -7.63 2.31
C THR A 244 -17.07 -8.02 0.95
N GLU A 245 -17.70 -9.20 0.86
CA GLU A 245 -18.40 -9.65 -0.36
C GLU A 245 -17.50 -9.59 -1.61
N VAL A 246 -16.24 -10.05 -1.51
CA VAL A 246 -15.36 -10.29 -2.67
C VAL A 246 -15.47 -11.74 -3.10
N ASP A 247 -15.44 -11.95 -4.40
CA ASP A 247 -15.32 -13.27 -4.99
C ASP A 247 -14.41 -13.15 -6.22
N PHE A 248 -13.45 -14.05 -6.38
CA PHE A 248 -12.57 -14.02 -7.53
C PHE A 248 -12.23 -15.42 -8.00
N MET A 249 -11.85 -15.52 -9.27
CA MET A 249 -11.36 -16.77 -9.86
C MET A 249 -10.07 -16.49 -10.63
N ASP A 250 -9.02 -17.24 -10.34
CA ASP A 250 -7.76 -17.18 -11.07
C ASP A 250 -7.76 -18.17 -12.23
N ASN A 251 -7.89 -17.64 -13.45
CA ASN A 251 -7.85 -18.41 -14.68
C ASN A 251 -6.53 -18.21 -15.45
N ALA A 252 -5.67 -17.28 -15.02
CA ALA A 252 -4.46 -16.93 -15.76
C ALA A 252 -3.21 -17.60 -15.19
N SER A 253 -3.04 -17.60 -13.86
CA SER A 253 -1.74 -17.96 -13.26
C SER A 253 -1.49 -19.47 -13.27
N LYS A 254 -2.58 -20.27 -13.21
CA LYS A 254 -2.52 -21.74 -13.10
C LYS A 254 -1.63 -22.20 -11.93
N GLY A 255 -1.67 -21.46 -10.81
CA GLY A 255 -0.88 -21.73 -9.61
C GLY A 255 0.58 -21.28 -9.70
N ALA A 256 0.95 -20.47 -10.70
CA ALA A 256 2.29 -19.94 -10.82
C ALA A 256 2.65 -19.06 -9.61
N PRO A 257 3.91 -19.08 -9.15
CA PRO A 257 4.39 -18.14 -8.15
C PRO A 257 4.65 -16.75 -8.76
N ILE A 258 4.64 -15.70 -7.93
CA ILE A 258 4.94 -14.33 -8.36
C ILE A 258 6.38 -14.19 -8.91
N GLY A 259 7.29 -15.08 -8.51
CA GLY A 259 8.62 -15.30 -9.08
C GLY A 259 9.68 -14.25 -8.73
N ASN A 260 9.27 -13.03 -8.38
CA ASN A 260 10.16 -11.92 -8.07
C ASN A 260 9.54 -11.01 -6.98
N PHE A 261 10.39 -10.21 -6.35
CA PHE A 261 9.92 -9.09 -5.51
C PHE A 261 8.92 -8.25 -6.29
N THR A 262 7.75 -8.05 -5.69
CA THR A 262 6.64 -7.33 -6.30
C THR A 262 6.15 -6.30 -5.30
N MET A 263 5.87 -5.09 -5.77
CA MET A 263 5.44 -3.99 -4.91
C MET A 263 4.22 -3.31 -5.51
N GLN A 264 3.17 -3.16 -4.71
CA GLN A 264 2.10 -2.21 -4.97
C GLN A 264 2.59 -0.86 -4.46
N TYR A 265 2.75 0.13 -5.32
CA TYR A 265 3.25 1.46 -4.93
C TYR A 265 2.42 2.55 -5.56
N GLN A 266 1.66 3.29 -4.74
CA GLN A 266 0.73 4.33 -5.21
C GLN A 266 -0.26 3.84 -6.29
N GLU A 267 -0.64 2.57 -6.19
CA GLU A 267 -1.64 1.91 -7.04
C GLU A 267 -2.85 1.54 -6.20
N THR A 268 -4.04 1.65 -6.76
CA THR A 268 -5.23 1.01 -6.18
C THR A 268 -5.09 -0.51 -6.22
N ASP A 269 -5.99 -1.23 -5.56
CA ASP A 269 -5.97 -2.70 -5.62
C ASP A 269 -6.34 -3.19 -7.03
N TRP A 270 -7.25 -2.50 -7.71
CA TRP A 270 -7.60 -2.80 -9.09
C TRP A 270 -6.43 -2.52 -10.05
N GLU A 271 -5.77 -1.37 -9.97
CA GLU A 271 -4.57 -1.04 -10.76
C GLU A 271 -3.46 -2.09 -10.56
N PHE A 272 -3.22 -2.47 -9.32
CA PHE A 272 -2.22 -3.48 -8.96
C PHE A 272 -2.56 -4.85 -9.55
N LEU A 273 -3.78 -5.33 -9.35
CA LEU A 273 -4.22 -6.63 -9.86
C LEU A 273 -4.25 -6.67 -11.40
N LYS A 274 -4.65 -5.57 -12.06
CA LYS A 274 -4.54 -5.43 -13.52
C LYS A 274 -3.09 -5.60 -13.98
N ARG A 275 -2.15 -4.97 -13.29
CA ARG A 275 -0.73 -5.11 -13.59
C ARG A 275 -0.22 -6.53 -13.34
N MET A 276 -0.70 -7.20 -12.30
CA MET A 276 -0.37 -8.61 -12.05
C MET A 276 -0.89 -9.51 -13.18
N ALA A 277 -2.14 -9.34 -13.61
CA ALA A 277 -2.73 -10.08 -14.73
C ALA A 277 -1.96 -9.85 -16.04
N SER A 278 -1.48 -8.63 -16.27
CA SER A 278 -0.72 -8.27 -17.48
C SER A 278 0.60 -9.05 -17.65
N ARG A 279 1.16 -9.63 -16.57
CA ARG A 279 2.33 -10.53 -16.64
C ARG A 279 2.02 -11.83 -17.39
N PHE A 280 0.74 -12.18 -17.48
CA PHE A 280 0.20 -13.30 -18.26
C PHE A 280 -0.46 -12.86 -19.57
N GLN A 281 -0.18 -11.62 -20.02
CA GLN A 281 -0.74 -11.06 -21.27
C GLN A 281 -2.28 -10.99 -21.28
N THR A 282 -2.87 -10.83 -20.10
CA THR A 282 -4.33 -10.75 -19.90
C THR A 282 -4.68 -9.63 -18.93
N GLY A 283 -5.98 -9.49 -18.64
CA GLY A 283 -6.51 -8.45 -17.75
C GLY A 283 -7.45 -9.02 -16.69
N LEU A 284 -8.18 -8.12 -16.04
CA LEU A 284 -9.26 -8.47 -15.12
C LEU A 284 -10.62 -8.38 -15.83
N VAL A 285 -11.52 -9.32 -15.56
CA VAL A 285 -12.91 -9.25 -16.07
C VAL A 285 -13.83 -8.96 -14.89
N ALA A 286 -14.32 -7.71 -14.79
CA ALA A 286 -15.32 -7.37 -13.78
C ALA A 286 -16.68 -8.01 -14.14
N VAL A 287 -17.34 -8.62 -13.16
CA VAL A 287 -18.67 -9.22 -13.33
C VAL A 287 -19.74 -8.22 -12.88
N ASP A 288 -20.51 -7.72 -13.84
CA ASP A 288 -21.44 -6.62 -13.62
C ASP A 288 -22.84 -7.04 -13.20
N PHE A 289 -23.17 -8.33 -13.24
CA PHE A 289 -24.47 -8.86 -12.78
C PHE A 289 -24.40 -9.55 -11.42
N ALA A 290 -23.22 -9.59 -10.77
CA ALA A 290 -23.03 -10.22 -9.48
C ALA A 290 -23.33 -9.25 -8.32
N PRO A 291 -23.92 -9.73 -7.21
CA PRO A 291 -24.16 -8.90 -6.01
C PRO A 291 -22.90 -8.60 -5.20
N SER A 292 -21.77 -9.22 -5.56
CA SER A 292 -20.47 -9.11 -4.91
C SER A 292 -19.47 -8.36 -5.78
N LYS A 293 -18.31 -8.02 -5.22
CA LYS A 293 -17.14 -7.46 -5.92
C LYS A 293 -16.45 -8.56 -6.75
N ARG A 294 -17.20 -9.17 -7.67
CA ARG A 294 -16.75 -10.35 -8.39
C ARG A 294 -15.91 -9.99 -9.61
N PHE A 295 -14.78 -10.66 -9.78
CA PHE A 295 -13.94 -10.52 -10.97
C PHE A 295 -13.19 -11.82 -11.31
N TYR A 296 -12.79 -11.96 -12.57
CA TYR A 296 -11.86 -12.99 -13.01
C TYR A 296 -10.46 -12.39 -13.18
N PHE A 297 -9.44 -13.11 -12.73
CA PHE A 297 -8.05 -12.83 -13.03
C PHE A 297 -7.67 -13.65 -14.27
N GLY A 298 -7.69 -12.99 -15.43
CA GLY A 298 -7.71 -13.64 -16.74
C GLY A 298 -9.10 -13.82 -17.32
N LEU A 299 -9.17 -14.35 -18.54
CA LEU A 299 -10.44 -14.68 -19.19
C LEU A 299 -11.07 -15.90 -18.50
N PRO A 300 -12.39 -15.88 -18.26
CA PRO A 300 -13.08 -16.99 -17.63
C PRO A 300 -13.08 -18.22 -18.55
N GLU A 301 -12.84 -19.40 -17.97
CA GLU A 301 -12.96 -20.68 -18.68
C GLU A 301 -14.44 -21.12 -18.74
N THR A 302 -15.28 -20.30 -19.35
CA THR A 302 -16.67 -20.69 -19.64
C THR A 302 -16.73 -21.50 -20.93
N GLY A 303 -17.63 -22.50 -20.95
CA GLY A 303 -17.99 -23.17 -22.20
C GLY A 303 -18.54 -22.16 -23.21
N THR A 304 -18.45 -22.48 -24.51
CA THR A 304 -19.13 -21.70 -25.54
C THR A 304 -20.61 -21.69 -25.21
N LYS A 305 -21.20 -20.49 -25.06
CA LYS A 305 -22.62 -20.32 -24.71
C LYS A 305 -23.49 -20.77 -25.89
N ASP A 306 -24.02 -19.81 -26.64
CA ASP A 306 -24.92 -20.05 -27.76
C ASP A 306 -24.37 -19.42 -29.05
N GLU A 307 -25.01 -19.77 -30.17
CA GLU A 307 -24.82 -19.05 -31.43
C GLU A 307 -25.36 -17.62 -31.29
N LEU A 308 -24.49 -16.64 -31.54
CA LEU A 308 -24.88 -15.25 -31.61
C LEU A 308 -25.49 -14.98 -32.98
N VAL A 309 -26.75 -14.57 -33.00
CA VAL A 309 -27.49 -14.30 -34.23
C VAL A 309 -27.62 -12.79 -34.40
N SER A 310 -27.03 -12.28 -35.48
CA SER A 310 -27.21 -10.88 -35.91
C SER A 310 -27.12 -10.79 -37.43
N PRO A 311 -28.17 -10.29 -38.12
CA PRO A 311 -28.19 -10.24 -39.58
C PRO A 311 -27.26 -9.16 -40.15
N ASN A 312 -26.94 -8.12 -39.37
CA ASN A 312 -26.11 -7.01 -39.78
C ASN A 312 -24.98 -6.82 -38.77
N TYR A 313 -23.75 -6.74 -39.26
CA TYR A 313 -22.58 -6.46 -38.44
C TYR A 313 -21.60 -5.56 -39.18
N ARG A 314 -20.71 -4.93 -38.42
CA ARG A 314 -19.57 -4.17 -38.95
C ARG A 314 -18.26 -4.88 -38.61
N LEU A 315 -17.25 -4.65 -39.42
CA LEU A 315 -15.89 -5.14 -39.20
C LEU A 315 -14.95 -3.97 -38.95
N ARG A 316 -14.11 -4.10 -37.94
CA ARG A 316 -12.99 -3.19 -37.66
C ARG A 316 -11.71 -4.01 -37.58
N LYS A 317 -10.61 -3.50 -38.14
CA LYS A 317 -9.28 -4.10 -37.97
C LYS A 317 -8.37 -3.11 -37.25
N ASP A 318 -7.84 -3.49 -36.09
CA ASP A 318 -6.97 -2.64 -35.30
C ASP A 318 -5.49 -2.89 -35.61
N VAL A 319 -5.05 -2.36 -36.76
CA VAL A 319 -3.67 -2.50 -37.22
C VAL A 319 -2.69 -1.78 -36.27
N SER A 320 -3.13 -0.70 -35.63
CA SER A 320 -2.30 0.06 -34.69
C SER A 320 -1.96 -0.78 -33.45
N ARG A 321 -2.97 -1.41 -32.83
CA ARG A 321 -2.77 -2.29 -31.67
C ARG A 321 -1.91 -3.50 -32.03
N TYR A 322 -2.15 -4.12 -33.20
CA TYR A 322 -1.33 -5.21 -33.70
C TYR A 322 0.15 -4.83 -33.83
N LEU A 323 0.45 -3.70 -34.50
CA LEU A 323 1.83 -3.25 -34.69
C LEU A 323 2.49 -2.90 -33.36
N MET A 324 1.78 -2.27 -32.42
CA MET A 324 2.33 -1.99 -31.08
C MET A 324 2.76 -3.28 -30.38
N LEU A 325 1.88 -4.28 -30.30
CA LEU A 325 2.14 -5.52 -29.57
C LEU A 325 3.21 -6.40 -30.24
N THR A 326 3.28 -6.41 -31.57
CA THR A 326 4.27 -7.21 -32.30
C THR A 326 5.63 -6.54 -32.43
N GLN A 327 5.68 -5.24 -32.73
CA GLN A 327 6.93 -4.52 -32.99
C GLN A 327 7.58 -3.98 -31.71
N ASN A 328 6.80 -3.51 -30.73
CA ASN A 328 7.36 -2.95 -29.50
C ASN A 328 7.47 -3.99 -28.38
N ASP A 329 6.46 -4.87 -28.24
CA ASP A 329 6.41 -5.86 -27.17
C ASP A 329 6.86 -7.27 -27.63
N GLY A 330 7.10 -7.48 -28.93
CA GLY A 330 7.68 -8.71 -29.48
C GLY A 330 6.74 -9.93 -29.47
N LEU A 331 5.43 -9.73 -29.37
CA LEU A 331 4.46 -10.82 -29.27
C LEU A 331 4.25 -11.52 -30.61
N ALA A 332 4.13 -12.85 -30.58
CA ALA A 332 3.89 -13.67 -31.77
C ALA A 332 2.39 -13.71 -32.12
N LEU A 333 1.89 -12.66 -32.77
CA LEU A 333 0.48 -12.48 -33.11
C LEU A 333 0.25 -12.38 -34.62
N SER A 334 -0.97 -12.69 -35.06
CA SER A 334 -1.42 -12.47 -36.44
C SER A 334 -2.23 -11.18 -36.54
N GLU A 335 -2.11 -10.48 -37.67
CA GLU A 335 -2.95 -9.31 -37.95
C GLU A 335 -4.46 -9.67 -37.97
N GLN A 336 -4.79 -10.96 -38.21
CA GLN A 336 -6.17 -11.47 -38.20
C GLN A 336 -6.74 -11.59 -36.78
N ASP A 337 -5.90 -11.66 -35.74
CA ASP A 337 -6.35 -11.67 -34.35
C ASP A 337 -6.97 -10.33 -33.93
N PHE A 338 -6.69 -9.25 -34.69
CA PHE A 338 -7.16 -7.88 -34.42
C PHE A 338 -8.32 -7.47 -35.32
N VAL A 339 -9.09 -8.44 -35.82
CA VAL A 339 -10.36 -8.21 -36.51
C VAL A 339 -11.50 -8.32 -35.50
N TYR A 340 -12.25 -7.25 -35.35
CA TYR A 340 -13.37 -7.11 -34.43
C TYR A 340 -14.69 -7.09 -35.20
N TYR A 341 -15.66 -7.88 -34.75
CA TYR A 341 -17.02 -7.89 -35.26
C TYR A 341 -17.90 -7.07 -34.32
N MET A 342 -18.46 -5.98 -34.83
CA MET A 342 -19.41 -5.15 -34.07
C MET A 342 -20.82 -5.57 -34.45
N VAL A 343 -21.51 -6.19 -33.50
CA VAL A 343 -22.82 -6.84 -33.72
C VAL A 343 -23.90 -6.16 -32.90
N THR A 344 -25.12 -6.12 -33.45
CA THR A 344 -26.31 -5.65 -32.73
C THR A 344 -27.27 -6.81 -32.55
N THR A 345 -27.70 -7.08 -31.31
CA THR A 345 -28.62 -8.20 -31.02
C THR A 345 -29.48 -7.93 -29.78
N LYS A 346 -30.56 -8.71 -29.64
CA LYS A 346 -31.39 -8.76 -28.43
C LYS A 346 -30.90 -9.82 -27.43
N GLN A 347 -29.99 -10.72 -27.85
CA GLN A 347 -29.39 -11.72 -26.96
C GLN A 347 -28.48 -11.05 -25.92
N ILE A 348 -28.56 -11.53 -24.69
CA ILE A 348 -27.82 -11.00 -23.54
C ILE A 348 -26.55 -11.83 -23.36
N PHE A 349 -25.40 -11.18 -23.43
CA PHE A 349 -24.08 -11.74 -23.15
C PHE A 349 -23.33 -10.81 -22.19
N GLY A 350 -22.46 -11.39 -21.38
CA GLY A 350 -21.51 -10.71 -20.50
C GLY A 350 -20.15 -10.53 -21.17
N LEU A 351 -19.33 -9.66 -20.61
CA LEU A 351 -17.95 -9.50 -21.04
C LEU A 351 -17.18 -10.83 -20.90
N ALA A 352 -16.33 -11.11 -21.89
CA ALA A 352 -15.54 -12.33 -22.01
C ALA A 352 -16.34 -13.64 -22.12
N ASP A 353 -17.65 -13.58 -22.37
CA ASP A 353 -18.40 -14.75 -22.82
C ASP A 353 -17.86 -15.25 -24.15
N LYS A 354 -17.69 -16.57 -24.27
CA LYS A 354 -17.37 -17.23 -25.52
C LYS A 354 -18.65 -17.53 -26.31
N VAL A 355 -18.71 -17.07 -27.55
CA VAL A 355 -19.87 -17.19 -28.45
C VAL A 355 -19.45 -17.74 -29.81
N THR A 356 -20.37 -18.38 -30.52
CA THR A 356 -20.17 -18.72 -31.94
C THR A 356 -20.82 -17.64 -32.81
N PHE A 357 -20.06 -16.99 -33.68
CA PHE A 357 -20.58 -16.01 -34.64
C PHE A 357 -20.04 -16.31 -36.05
N ASN A 358 -20.94 -16.48 -37.03
CA ASN A 358 -20.59 -16.85 -38.41
C ASN A 358 -19.65 -18.08 -38.50
N GLY A 359 -19.91 -19.10 -37.67
CA GLY A 359 -19.12 -20.33 -37.61
C GLY A 359 -17.73 -20.18 -36.98
N ARG A 360 -17.44 -19.06 -36.30
CA ARG A 360 -16.19 -18.80 -35.58
C ARG A 360 -16.44 -18.67 -34.09
N GLU A 361 -15.56 -19.24 -33.28
CA GLU A 361 -15.55 -19.00 -31.83
C GLU A 361 -14.86 -17.66 -31.55
N LEU A 362 -15.59 -16.75 -30.92
CA LEU A 362 -15.14 -15.42 -30.55
C LEU A 362 -15.51 -15.13 -29.10
N PHE A 363 -14.89 -14.10 -28.53
CA PHE A 363 -15.18 -13.61 -27.19
C PHE A 363 -15.83 -12.24 -27.28
N VAL A 364 -16.75 -11.95 -26.37
CA VAL A 364 -17.31 -10.62 -26.17
C VAL A 364 -16.24 -9.73 -25.53
N CYS A 365 -15.73 -8.77 -26.30
CA CYS A 365 -14.64 -7.87 -25.90
C CYS A 365 -15.13 -6.58 -25.24
N SER A 366 -16.36 -6.17 -25.52
CA SER A 366 -17.02 -5.02 -24.91
C SER A 366 -18.53 -5.23 -24.91
N THR A 367 -19.23 -4.57 -23.99
CA THR A 367 -20.70 -4.62 -23.91
C THR A 367 -21.28 -3.21 -23.82
N TYR A 368 -22.31 -2.95 -24.62
CA TYR A 368 -23.13 -1.75 -24.51
C TYR A 368 -24.59 -2.15 -24.62
N ARG A 369 -25.32 -2.03 -23.51
CA ARG A 369 -26.74 -2.38 -23.39
C ARG A 369 -27.54 -1.08 -23.34
N PHE A 370 -28.56 -0.94 -24.17
CA PHE A 370 -29.33 0.29 -24.22
C PHE A 370 -30.77 0.04 -24.69
N LEU A 371 -31.64 1.03 -24.53
CA LEU A 371 -33.00 0.99 -25.09
C LEU A 371 -33.04 1.63 -26.48
N GLU A 372 -33.37 0.84 -27.50
CA GLU A 372 -33.67 1.33 -28.84
C GLU A 372 -35.17 1.32 -29.07
N LYS A 373 -35.79 2.51 -29.17
CA LYS A 373 -37.26 2.66 -29.35
C LYS A 373 -38.08 1.83 -28.34
N GLY A 374 -37.61 1.75 -27.11
CA GLY A 374 -38.24 1.01 -26.01
C GLY A 374 -37.89 -0.48 -25.95
N SER A 375 -37.10 -1.03 -26.87
CA SER A 375 -36.66 -2.43 -26.84
C SER A 375 -35.19 -2.54 -26.40
N LEU A 376 -34.92 -3.40 -25.42
CA LEU A 376 -33.56 -3.65 -24.95
C LEU A 376 -32.70 -4.25 -26.07
N THR A 377 -31.62 -3.55 -26.38
CA THR A 377 -30.71 -3.84 -27.49
C THR A 377 -29.28 -3.81 -26.99
N HIS A 378 -28.44 -4.65 -27.58
CA HIS A 378 -27.05 -4.79 -27.18
C HIS A 378 -26.13 -4.55 -28.37
N HIS A 379 -25.02 -3.89 -28.12
CA HIS A 379 -23.87 -3.82 -29.01
C HIS A 379 -22.71 -4.54 -28.35
N TYR A 380 -22.09 -5.45 -29.10
CA TYR A 380 -20.90 -6.17 -28.68
C TYR A 380 -19.81 -5.98 -29.73
N GLU A 381 -18.57 -5.78 -29.28
CA GLU A 381 -17.40 -6.08 -30.10
C GLU A 381 -16.96 -7.52 -29.81
N LEU A 382 -16.73 -8.32 -30.86
CA LEU A 382 -16.27 -9.70 -30.75
C LEU A 382 -14.91 -9.87 -31.40
N ALA A 383 -13.98 -10.59 -30.76
CA ALA A 383 -12.68 -10.93 -31.33
C ALA A 383 -12.23 -12.33 -30.93
N THR A 384 -11.12 -12.80 -31.50
CA THR A 384 -10.47 -14.02 -31.01
C THR A 384 -9.89 -13.76 -29.61
N GLU A 385 -9.58 -14.83 -28.87
CA GLU A 385 -8.90 -14.73 -27.58
C GLU A 385 -7.63 -13.87 -27.65
N LYS A 386 -6.86 -14.04 -28.73
CA LYS A 386 -5.64 -13.26 -29.00
C LYS A 386 -5.90 -11.79 -29.27
N GLY A 387 -7.09 -11.44 -29.76
CA GLY A 387 -7.54 -10.05 -29.92
C GLY A 387 -7.78 -9.33 -28.59
N MET A 388 -7.86 -10.08 -27.48
CA MET A 388 -8.01 -9.57 -26.11
C MET A 388 -6.70 -9.60 -25.31
N ILE A 389 -5.56 -9.90 -25.94
CA ILE A 389 -4.25 -9.87 -25.28
C ILE A 389 -3.93 -8.46 -24.81
N GLU A 390 -3.49 -8.37 -23.55
CA GLU A 390 -2.99 -7.14 -22.96
C GLU A 390 -1.46 -7.12 -22.91
N ARG A 391 -0.88 -5.93 -23.05
CA ARG A 391 0.56 -5.75 -22.88
C ARG A 391 0.93 -5.78 -21.40
N GLN A 392 2.18 -6.14 -21.11
CA GLN A 392 2.68 -6.05 -19.74
C GLN A 392 2.70 -4.59 -19.25
N LEU A 393 2.06 -4.36 -18.11
CA LEU A 393 2.02 -3.08 -17.42
C LEU A 393 3.15 -3.03 -16.38
N TYR A 394 3.59 -1.82 -16.07
CA TYR A 394 4.60 -1.55 -15.05
C TYR A 394 4.16 -0.38 -14.18
N ASN A 395 4.54 -0.43 -12.91
CA ASN A 395 4.36 0.69 -12.00
C ASN A 395 5.45 1.73 -12.31
N THR A 396 5.16 2.73 -13.14
CA THR A 396 6.11 3.81 -13.43
C THR A 396 6.29 4.82 -12.30
N PRO A 397 5.29 5.10 -11.41
CA PRO A 397 5.52 5.92 -10.22
C PRO A 397 6.65 5.45 -9.31
N ILE A 398 6.99 4.15 -9.29
CA ILE A 398 8.08 3.63 -8.44
C ILE A 398 9.48 4.06 -8.91
N ILE A 399 9.64 4.54 -10.15
CA ILE A 399 10.96 4.90 -10.69
C ILE A 399 11.56 6.04 -9.89
N GLY A 400 12.73 5.80 -9.30
CA GLY A 400 13.43 6.75 -8.43
C GLY A 400 12.96 6.75 -6.97
N ALA A 401 11.93 5.97 -6.62
CA ALA A 401 11.47 5.85 -5.24
C ALA A 401 12.58 5.28 -4.35
N SER A 402 12.69 5.84 -3.14
CA SER A 402 13.57 5.34 -2.08
C SER A 402 12.73 5.11 -0.84
N ILE A 403 12.56 3.85 -0.48
CA ILE A 403 11.65 3.43 0.59
C ILE A 403 12.48 3.07 1.81
N ASP A 404 12.25 3.77 2.93
CA ASP A 404 12.92 3.44 4.18
C ASP A 404 12.53 2.04 4.66
N GLY A 405 13.49 1.35 5.27
CA GLY A 405 13.29 0.05 5.86
C GLY A 405 14.37 -0.30 6.87
N THR A 406 14.16 -1.40 7.58
CA THR A 406 15.04 -1.90 8.63
C THR A 406 15.71 -3.20 8.20
N VAL A 407 17.02 -3.32 8.42
CA VAL A 407 17.78 -4.54 8.07
C VAL A 407 17.36 -5.70 8.97
N LEU A 408 16.86 -6.77 8.35
CA LEU A 408 16.50 -8.02 9.02
C LEU A 408 17.68 -8.98 9.10
N SER A 409 18.36 -9.21 7.98
CA SER A 409 19.55 -10.05 7.94
C SER A 409 20.48 -9.71 6.79
N ILE A 410 21.72 -10.19 6.91
CA ILE A 410 22.83 -9.83 6.04
C ILE A 410 23.50 -11.12 5.57
N LYS A 411 23.78 -11.21 4.27
CA LYS A 411 24.57 -12.30 3.69
C LYS A 411 25.42 -11.75 2.56
N GLN A 412 26.74 -11.73 2.79
CA GLN A 412 27.71 -11.17 1.83
C GLN A 412 27.32 -9.73 1.45
N ASP A 413 27.12 -9.46 0.16
CA ASP A 413 26.77 -8.17 -0.42
C ASP A 413 25.26 -7.90 -0.49
N LYS A 414 24.45 -8.73 0.18
CA LYS A 414 22.98 -8.61 0.17
C LYS A 414 22.42 -8.48 1.57
N ILE A 415 21.27 -7.84 1.65
CA ILE A 415 20.49 -7.70 2.88
C ILE A 415 19.02 -8.04 2.65
N ARG A 416 18.35 -8.46 3.70
CA ARG A 416 16.89 -8.52 3.79
C ARG A 416 16.39 -7.30 4.55
N VAL A 417 15.30 -6.72 4.08
CA VAL A 417 14.78 -5.44 4.61
C VAL A 417 13.29 -5.56 4.86
N GLN A 418 12.86 -5.20 6.07
CA GLN A 418 11.46 -4.88 6.37
C GLN A 418 11.21 -3.45 5.90
N LEU A 419 10.26 -3.22 4.99
CA LEU A 419 9.97 -1.86 4.52
C LEU A 419 9.01 -1.20 5.51
N ASN A 420 9.14 0.11 5.73
CA ASN A 420 8.44 0.79 6.83
C ASN A 420 6.90 0.80 6.72
N PHE A 421 6.32 0.47 5.57
CA PHE A 421 4.88 0.38 5.38
C PHE A 421 4.35 -1.07 5.42
N ASP A 422 5.21 -2.06 5.62
CA ASP A 422 4.81 -3.47 5.73
C ASP A 422 5.24 -4.13 7.06
N ASP A 423 4.52 -5.18 7.40
CA ASP A 423 4.75 -5.97 8.62
C ASP A 423 5.63 -7.21 8.35
N GLN A 424 6.41 -7.20 7.26
CA GLN A 424 7.22 -8.36 6.88
C GLN A 424 8.39 -8.54 7.85
N THR A 425 8.29 -9.55 8.70
CA THR A 425 9.29 -9.89 9.72
C THR A 425 9.88 -11.28 9.54
N ASP A 426 9.27 -12.11 8.68
CA ASP A 426 9.77 -13.44 8.39
C ASP A 426 10.98 -13.38 7.46
N GLU A 427 12.16 -13.55 8.05
CA GLU A 427 13.40 -13.62 7.29
C GLU A 427 13.35 -14.68 6.20
N SER A 428 12.72 -15.83 6.40
CA SER A 428 12.77 -16.95 5.44
C SER A 428 12.19 -16.58 4.07
N THR A 429 11.18 -15.71 4.08
CA THR A 429 10.42 -15.26 2.92
C THR A 429 10.80 -13.85 2.43
N ALA A 430 11.58 -13.09 3.21
CA ALA A 430 12.04 -11.76 2.83
C ALA A 430 13.01 -11.77 1.63
N HIS A 431 12.93 -10.71 0.81
CA HIS A 431 13.69 -10.56 -0.43
C HIS A 431 15.13 -10.11 -0.16
N TRP A 432 16.08 -10.64 -0.93
CA TRP A 432 17.48 -10.26 -0.86
C TRP A 432 17.76 -9.07 -1.78
N PHE A 433 17.89 -7.88 -1.20
CA PHE A 433 18.32 -6.68 -1.90
C PHE A 433 19.85 -6.65 -2.00
N PRO A 434 20.43 -6.48 -3.19
CA PRO A 434 21.83 -6.11 -3.34
C PRO A 434 22.11 -4.80 -2.62
N TYR A 435 23.18 -4.72 -1.84
CA TYR A 435 23.56 -3.51 -1.12
C TYR A 435 24.57 -2.69 -1.93
N SER A 436 24.27 -1.40 -2.12
CA SER A 436 25.15 -0.48 -2.83
C SER A 436 26.35 -0.11 -1.97
N THR A 437 27.55 -0.40 -2.48
CA THR A 437 28.83 -0.07 -1.83
C THR A 437 29.56 1.02 -2.60
N THR A 438 30.28 1.90 -1.91
CA THR A 438 30.94 3.08 -2.51
C THR A 438 32.01 2.70 -3.55
N TYR A 439 32.73 1.60 -3.34
CA TYR A 439 33.73 1.10 -4.28
C TYR A 439 34.02 -0.38 -4.01
N THR A 440 33.89 -1.21 -5.04
CA THR A 440 34.36 -2.59 -5.07
C THR A 440 34.91 -2.89 -6.46
N SER A 441 36.00 -3.64 -6.52
CA SER A 441 36.65 -4.05 -7.78
C SER A 441 36.68 -5.57 -7.91
N LYS A 442 36.92 -6.06 -9.14
CA LYS A 442 36.99 -7.50 -9.45
C LYS A 442 38.02 -8.29 -8.62
N ASN A 443 38.97 -7.61 -7.99
CA ASN A 443 40.04 -8.23 -7.20
C ASN A 443 39.80 -8.13 -5.68
N ASN A 444 38.55 -7.98 -5.23
CA ASN A 444 38.18 -7.78 -3.82
C ASN A 444 38.84 -6.56 -3.14
N VAL A 445 39.29 -5.57 -3.93
CA VAL A 445 39.72 -4.27 -3.39
C VAL A 445 38.49 -3.37 -3.32
N GLY A 446 38.16 -2.84 -2.15
CA GLY A 446 36.97 -2.04 -1.97
C GLY A 446 36.66 -1.67 -0.52
N TRP A 447 35.58 -0.89 -0.37
CA TRP A 447 34.92 -0.63 0.90
C TRP A 447 33.84 -1.68 1.12
N TYR A 448 34.08 -2.60 2.06
CA TYR A 448 33.06 -3.55 2.52
C TYR A 448 32.54 -3.11 3.88
N MET A 449 31.50 -2.28 3.86
CA MET A 449 30.83 -1.74 5.04
C MET A 449 29.34 -2.05 4.93
N MET A 450 28.99 -3.29 5.29
CA MET A 450 27.58 -3.69 5.36
C MET A 450 26.92 -3.01 6.57
N PRO A 451 25.63 -2.64 6.46
CA PRO A 451 24.86 -2.20 7.62
C PRO A 451 24.74 -3.36 8.62
N GLU A 452 24.33 -3.04 9.84
CA GLU A 452 24.03 -4.01 10.88
C GLU A 452 22.54 -4.38 10.92
N ILE A 453 22.20 -5.51 11.54
CA ILE A 453 20.81 -5.90 11.78
C ILE A 453 20.17 -4.82 12.68
N GLY A 454 19.00 -4.34 12.28
CA GLY A 454 18.30 -3.24 12.95
C GLY A 454 18.65 -1.84 12.43
N ASP A 455 19.66 -1.71 11.56
CA ASP A 455 19.97 -0.41 10.94
C ASP A 455 18.85 0.01 9.96
N THR A 456 18.67 1.33 9.83
CA THR A 456 17.82 1.90 8.79
C THR A 456 18.57 1.95 7.46
N VAL A 457 17.92 1.51 6.40
CA VAL A 457 18.38 1.59 5.01
C VAL A 457 17.25 2.09 4.11
N ARG A 458 17.53 2.34 2.83
CA ARG A 458 16.51 2.63 1.83
C ARG A 458 16.55 1.60 0.71
N ALA A 459 15.42 1.01 0.36
CA ALA A 459 15.26 0.28 -0.89
C ALA A 459 15.03 1.28 -2.03
N TYR A 460 16.00 1.41 -2.93
CA TYR A 460 15.98 2.30 -4.09
C TYR A 460 15.57 1.55 -5.35
N PHE A 461 14.65 2.14 -6.10
CA PHE A 461 14.08 1.57 -7.32
C PHE A 461 14.59 2.34 -8.55
N PRO A 462 15.64 1.88 -9.25
CA PRO A 462 16.24 2.64 -10.36
C PRO A 462 15.39 2.60 -11.64
N SER A 463 14.45 1.65 -11.75
CA SER A 463 13.67 1.42 -12.96
C SER A 463 12.24 0.97 -12.61
N LYS A 464 11.43 0.76 -13.66
CA LYS A 464 10.05 0.26 -13.56
C LYS A 464 9.93 -1.22 -13.16
N LYS A 465 11.06 -1.93 -13.03
CA LYS A 465 11.13 -3.34 -12.65
C LYS A 465 11.50 -3.45 -11.18
N GLU A 466 10.57 -3.93 -10.37
CA GLU A 466 10.70 -3.90 -8.91
C GLU A 466 11.87 -4.76 -8.39
N HIS A 467 12.20 -5.86 -9.08
CA HIS A 467 13.32 -6.74 -8.72
C HIS A 467 14.72 -6.18 -9.03
N GLU A 468 14.82 -5.03 -9.73
CA GLU A 468 16.08 -4.31 -9.92
C GLU A 468 16.38 -3.37 -8.73
N ALA A 469 15.54 -3.41 -7.67
CA ALA A 469 15.75 -2.64 -6.47
C ALA A 469 17.06 -3.00 -5.77
N ILE A 470 17.71 -1.98 -5.22
CA ILE A 470 18.94 -2.11 -4.45
C ILE A 470 18.77 -1.43 -3.10
N ALA A 471 19.42 -1.95 -2.07
CA ALA A 471 19.51 -1.27 -0.79
C ALA A 471 20.62 -0.22 -0.84
N VAL A 472 20.33 0.98 -0.36
CA VAL A 472 21.26 2.09 -0.23
C VAL A 472 21.26 2.62 1.20
N SER A 473 22.35 3.26 1.60
CA SER A 473 22.50 3.81 2.96
C SER A 473 21.43 4.88 3.27
N SER A 474 21.02 4.95 4.53
CA SER A 474 20.17 6.02 5.07
C SER A 474 21.00 6.97 5.94
N VAL A 475 20.45 8.15 6.24
CA VAL A 475 21.06 9.03 7.26
C VAL A 475 20.62 8.50 8.62
N SER A 476 21.57 8.32 9.53
CA SER A 476 21.29 7.81 10.88
C SER A 476 20.23 8.67 11.58
N ALA A 477 19.19 8.01 12.10
CA ALA A 477 18.16 8.62 12.93
C ALA A 477 18.60 8.86 14.39
N MET A 478 19.89 8.73 14.71
CA MET A 478 20.41 8.93 16.06
C MET A 478 20.16 10.38 16.52
N THR A 479 19.37 10.53 17.59
CA THR A 479 19.28 11.78 18.33
C THR A 479 20.53 11.95 19.21
N PRO A 480 21.03 13.20 19.42
CA PRO A 480 22.21 13.52 20.22
C PRO A 480 22.19 13.11 21.71
N GLU A 481 21.24 12.29 22.14
CA GLU A 481 21.03 11.89 23.53
C GLU A 481 21.23 10.37 23.73
N ALA A 482 21.08 9.55 22.68
CA ALA A 482 20.93 8.09 22.79
C ALA A 482 22.22 7.26 22.91
N ASN A 483 23.41 7.86 22.88
CA ASN A 483 24.68 7.13 23.03
C ASN A 483 25.85 8.09 23.34
N GLN A 484 25.86 8.65 24.54
CA GLN A 484 27.13 9.09 25.14
C GLN A 484 27.81 7.85 25.75
N PRO A 485 28.82 7.24 25.12
CA PRO A 485 29.70 6.33 25.83
C PRO A 485 30.45 7.17 26.87
N THR A 486 30.08 7.02 28.14
CA THR A 486 30.94 7.45 29.24
C THR A 486 32.12 6.49 29.25
N LEU A 487 33.31 7.02 28.99
CA LEU A 487 34.55 6.30 29.29
C LEU A 487 34.51 5.98 30.80
N LYS A 488 34.46 4.69 31.15
CA LYS A 488 34.75 4.25 32.51
C LYS A 488 36.25 4.39 32.72
N ASP A 489 36.60 5.32 33.60
CA ASP A 489 37.87 5.42 34.32
C ASP A 489 39.13 5.81 33.53
N GLY A 490 39.46 7.12 33.58
CA GLY A 490 40.83 7.67 33.52
C GLY A 490 41.50 7.63 32.14
N ILE A 491 42.53 8.42 31.81
CA ILE A 491 43.65 8.98 32.57
C ILE A 491 44.23 10.17 31.72
N PRO A 492 45.00 11.16 32.23
CA PRO A 492 45.20 11.67 33.58
C PRO A 492 44.66 13.10 33.77
N GLN A 493 44.41 13.42 35.04
CA GLN A 493 44.23 14.78 35.52
C GLN A 493 45.57 15.53 35.41
N GLY A 494 45.64 16.57 34.58
CA GLY A 494 46.80 17.46 34.55
C GLY A 494 46.94 18.30 33.29
N ASP A 495 46.04 19.25 33.06
CA ASP A 495 46.51 20.64 32.96
C ASP A 495 45.37 21.64 33.09
N LYS A 496 45.53 22.54 34.07
CA LYS A 496 44.70 23.74 34.22
C LYS A 496 45.37 24.84 33.41
N SER A 497 44.93 25.06 32.18
CA SER A 497 44.65 26.40 31.63
C SER A 497 44.39 26.34 30.12
N GLY A 498 43.15 26.65 29.74
CA GLY A 498 42.87 27.26 28.44
C GLY A 498 42.84 26.35 27.21
N ALA A 499 42.08 25.26 27.22
CA ALA A 499 41.55 24.67 25.98
C ALA A 499 40.19 24.00 26.26
N THR A 500 39.15 24.50 25.59
CA THR A 500 37.84 23.85 25.53
C THR A 500 37.96 22.49 24.84
N SER A 501 37.15 21.54 25.32
CA SER A 501 36.90 20.16 24.85
C SER A 501 37.96 19.09 25.14
N SER A 502 38.02 18.70 26.41
CA SER A 502 38.28 17.34 26.86
C SER A 502 37.39 16.31 26.13
N GLY A 503 38.01 15.29 25.53
CA GLY A 503 37.44 13.96 25.25
C GLY A 503 36.07 13.94 24.58
N SER A 504 36.03 13.97 23.24
CA SER A 504 34.80 13.88 22.45
C SER A 504 34.06 12.53 22.66
N SER A 505 33.20 12.49 23.68
CA SER A 505 31.97 11.71 23.72
C SER A 505 30.86 12.40 22.91
N ALA A 506 31.23 13.08 21.82
CA ALA A 506 30.31 13.79 20.95
C ALA A 506 29.72 12.83 19.92
N PHE A 507 28.48 13.08 19.53
CA PHE A 507 27.85 12.32 18.45
C PHE A 507 28.72 12.40 17.20
N PRO A 508 28.98 11.29 16.47
CA PRO A 508 29.84 11.29 15.28
C PRO A 508 29.43 12.28 14.17
N MET A 509 28.23 12.86 14.26
CA MET A 509 27.67 13.82 13.31
C MET A 509 27.43 15.21 13.94
N SER A 510 27.98 15.48 15.13
CA SER A 510 27.76 16.76 15.84
C SER A 510 28.62 17.91 15.33
N ASP A 511 29.86 17.64 14.92
CA ASP A 511 30.77 18.63 14.31
C ASP A 511 31.20 18.15 12.92
N PRO A 512 30.82 18.85 11.84
CA PRO A 512 31.21 18.46 10.49
C PRO A 512 32.72 18.58 10.22
N ASN A 513 33.53 19.22 11.09
CA ASN A 513 34.98 19.26 10.94
C ASN A 513 35.68 17.99 11.43
N ILE A 514 34.98 17.17 12.23
CA ILE A 514 35.50 15.92 12.78
C ILE A 514 35.00 14.77 11.91
N LYS A 515 35.90 13.98 11.32
CA LYS A 515 35.53 12.78 10.56
C LYS A 515 35.74 11.55 11.41
N THR A 516 34.68 10.80 11.65
CA THR A 516 34.72 9.63 12.53
C THR A 516 34.29 8.37 11.79
N LEU A 517 35.14 7.34 11.85
CA LEU A 517 34.79 5.96 11.51
C LEU A 517 34.69 5.17 12.80
N ARG A 518 33.52 4.59 13.07
CA ARG A 518 33.27 3.81 14.28
C ARG A 518 32.51 2.53 13.95
N ASN A 519 32.86 1.43 14.60
CA ASN A 519 32.08 0.19 14.55
C ASN A 519 31.30 -0.05 15.86
N LYS A 520 30.38 -1.02 15.88
CA LYS A 520 29.61 -1.38 17.08
C LYS A 520 30.47 -1.84 18.27
N PHE A 521 31.70 -2.27 18.03
CA PHE A 521 32.64 -2.73 19.06
C PHE A 521 33.45 -1.58 19.67
N GLY A 522 33.03 -0.33 19.47
CA GLY A 522 33.67 0.83 20.09
C GLY A 522 35.01 1.23 19.48
N LYS A 523 35.49 0.57 18.41
CA LYS A 523 36.75 0.94 17.76
C LYS A 523 36.52 2.17 16.88
N THR A 524 37.41 3.15 16.99
CA THR A 524 37.27 4.42 16.27
C THR A 524 38.55 4.84 15.55
N VAL A 525 38.36 5.51 14.41
CA VAL A 525 39.36 6.35 13.76
C VAL A 525 38.73 7.74 13.64
N THR A 526 39.37 8.74 14.24
CA THR A 526 38.89 10.11 14.28
C THR A 526 39.92 11.04 13.65
N LEU A 527 39.48 11.85 12.69
CA LEU A 527 40.27 12.88 12.03
C LEU A 527 39.74 14.24 12.47
N GLU A 528 40.47 14.89 13.36
CA GLU A 528 40.23 16.25 13.86
C GLU A 528 41.19 17.22 13.16
N PRO A 529 40.93 18.54 13.18
CA PRO A 529 41.77 19.51 12.46
C PRO A 529 43.26 19.50 12.78
N LYS A 530 43.65 19.06 13.99
CA LYS A 530 45.03 19.03 14.48
C LYS A 530 45.49 17.66 14.99
N LYS A 531 44.61 16.65 14.90
CA LYS A 531 44.80 15.37 15.59
C LYS A 531 44.18 14.21 14.84
N ILE A 532 44.90 13.10 14.79
CA ILE A 532 44.39 11.80 14.37
C ILE A 532 44.39 10.88 15.58
N THR A 533 43.23 10.31 15.89
CA THR A 533 43.08 9.36 17.00
C THR A 533 42.59 8.02 16.48
N ILE A 534 43.31 6.94 16.81
CA ILE A 534 42.86 5.56 16.61
C ILE A 534 42.72 4.92 17.98
N SER A 535 41.52 4.45 18.33
CA SER A 535 41.26 3.90 19.65
C SER A 535 40.39 2.65 19.62
N GLY A 536 40.56 1.83 20.66
CA GLY A 536 39.64 0.78 21.06
C GLY A 536 39.60 0.69 22.58
N ASP A 537 39.01 -0.38 23.11
CA ASP A 537 38.79 -0.49 24.57
C ASP A 537 40.07 -0.43 25.42
N THR A 538 41.19 -0.94 24.91
CA THR A 538 42.44 -1.12 25.70
C THR A 538 43.67 -0.45 25.08
N PHE A 539 43.50 0.33 24.01
CA PHE A 539 44.60 0.98 23.32
C PHE A 539 44.20 2.32 22.69
N VAL A 540 45.19 3.20 22.57
CA VAL A 540 45.05 4.47 21.86
C VAL A 540 46.36 4.84 21.14
N LEU A 541 46.21 5.33 19.91
CA LEU A 541 47.26 5.96 19.12
C LEU A 541 46.80 7.38 18.79
N VAL A 542 47.60 8.36 19.17
CA VAL A 542 47.37 9.79 18.90
C VAL A 542 48.52 10.33 18.08
N LEU A 543 48.21 11.00 16.97
CA LEU A 543 49.13 11.83 16.20
C LEU A 543 48.60 13.26 16.30
N ASP A 544 49.29 14.11 17.06
CA ASP A 544 48.91 15.48 17.36
C ASP A 544 49.97 16.45 16.80
N ASP A 545 49.52 17.52 16.14
CA ASP A 545 50.41 18.50 15.52
C ASP A 545 51.21 19.31 16.56
N ASP A 546 50.66 19.53 17.75
CA ASP A 546 51.24 20.35 18.81
C ASP A 546 51.96 19.48 19.86
N GLU A 547 51.39 18.33 20.22
CA GLU A 547 51.93 17.43 21.28
C GLU A 547 52.76 16.24 20.76
N GLY A 548 52.74 15.98 19.44
CA GLY A 548 53.47 14.87 18.82
C GLY A 548 52.71 13.54 18.85
N ILE A 549 53.44 12.42 18.95
CA ILE A 549 52.88 11.06 18.80
C ILE A 549 52.84 10.33 20.15
N THR A 550 51.68 9.81 20.51
CA THR A 550 51.49 8.98 21.72
C THR A 550 50.94 7.61 21.36
N ILE A 551 51.54 6.55 21.93
CA ILE A 551 51.08 5.15 21.81
C ILE A 551 50.90 4.59 23.21
N GLN A 552 49.68 4.20 23.56
CA GLN A 552 49.35 3.64 24.87
C GLN A 552 48.51 2.36 24.70
N SER A 553 48.79 1.37 25.54
CA SER A 553 48.11 0.07 25.54
C SER A 553 48.19 -0.57 26.93
N GLU A 554 47.09 -1.20 27.37
CA GLU A 554 47.09 -2.05 28.57
C GLU A 554 47.80 -3.39 28.32
N GLN A 555 47.91 -3.79 27.06
CA GLN A 555 48.60 -5.00 26.61
C GLN A 555 50.00 -4.66 26.08
N PRO A 556 50.93 -5.64 26.00
CA PRO A 556 52.29 -5.40 25.52
C PRO A 556 52.35 -4.76 24.11
N ILE A 557 53.20 -3.75 23.95
CA ILE A 557 53.53 -3.16 22.65
C ILE A 557 54.79 -3.82 22.10
N ASN A 558 54.70 -4.50 20.96
CA ASN A 558 55.82 -5.17 20.31
C ASN A 558 56.25 -4.42 19.04
N VAL A 559 57.50 -3.97 18.99
CA VAL A 559 58.11 -3.32 17.82
C VAL A 559 59.19 -4.24 17.24
N ASN A 560 58.93 -4.84 16.09
CA ASN A 560 59.81 -5.84 15.47
C ASN A 560 60.23 -5.43 14.05
N SER A 561 61.52 -5.58 13.71
CA SER A 561 62.06 -5.37 12.36
C SER A 561 62.88 -6.57 11.93
N LYS A 562 62.84 -6.92 10.63
CA LYS A 562 63.73 -7.93 10.03
C LYS A 562 65.11 -7.36 9.68
N ASP A 563 65.25 -6.05 9.74
CA ASP A 563 66.48 -5.32 9.51
C ASP A 563 66.79 -4.53 10.79
N SER A 564 66.98 -3.22 10.70
CA SER A 564 67.27 -2.35 11.84
C SER A 564 66.03 -1.61 12.35
N ILE A 565 66.08 -1.20 13.63
CA ILE A 565 65.20 -0.19 14.24
C ILE A 565 66.13 0.94 14.68
N LEU A 566 65.94 2.15 14.15
CA LEU A 566 66.71 3.33 14.52
C LEU A 566 65.87 4.25 15.42
N MET A 567 66.38 4.53 16.61
CA MET A 567 65.83 5.54 17.52
C MET A 567 66.87 6.64 17.69
N ALA A 568 66.55 7.85 17.26
CA ALA A 568 67.44 9.00 17.33
C ALA A 568 66.66 10.21 17.87
N ALA A 569 67.14 10.77 18.97
CA ALA A 569 66.59 11.95 19.60
C ALA A 569 67.70 12.67 20.38
N LYS A 570 67.46 13.93 20.77
CA LYS A 570 68.36 14.64 21.70
C LYS A 570 68.43 13.92 23.06
N GLU A 571 67.34 13.27 23.43
CA GLU A 571 67.19 12.51 24.67
C GLU A 571 66.31 11.29 24.39
N ILE A 572 66.70 10.12 24.92
CA ILE A 572 65.89 8.90 24.91
C ILE A 572 65.68 8.50 26.37
N LEU A 573 64.43 8.54 26.81
CA LEU A 573 64.03 8.12 28.15
C LEU A 573 63.39 6.73 28.08
N LEU A 574 64.00 5.76 28.76
CA LEU A 574 63.43 4.43 28.97
C LEU A 574 63.13 4.26 30.46
N SER A 575 61.88 3.97 30.79
CA SER A 575 61.43 3.77 32.16
C SER A 575 60.59 2.50 32.24
N ALA A 576 60.82 1.70 33.27
CA ALA A 576 60.07 0.49 33.56
C ALA A 576 59.98 0.28 35.06
N GLU A 577 58.84 -0.22 35.55
CA GLU A 577 58.64 -0.52 36.97
C GLU A 577 59.42 -1.76 37.42
N ASN A 578 59.46 -2.80 36.57
CA ASN A 578 60.06 -4.08 36.93
C ASN A 578 61.50 -4.22 36.46
N ASN A 579 61.74 -4.14 35.14
CA ASN A 579 63.09 -4.20 34.58
C ASN A 579 63.17 -3.63 33.15
N ILE A 580 64.39 -3.29 32.74
CA ILE A 580 64.78 -3.01 31.35
C ILE A 580 65.80 -4.07 30.93
N THR A 581 65.58 -4.73 29.79
CA THR A 581 66.47 -5.79 29.29
C THR A 581 66.85 -5.57 27.83
N ILE A 582 68.17 -5.51 27.55
CA ILE A 582 68.75 -5.39 26.21
C ILE A 582 69.55 -6.66 25.93
N LYS A 583 69.17 -7.43 24.91
CA LYS A 583 69.80 -8.71 24.56
C LYS A 583 70.38 -8.68 23.15
N CYS A 584 71.55 -9.30 22.99
CA CYS A 584 72.19 -9.57 21.71
C CYS A 584 72.79 -10.99 21.74
N LYS A 585 72.13 -11.95 21.06
CA LYS A 585 72.48 -13.38 21.13
C LYS A 585 72.57 -13.87 22.58
N ASN A 586 73.73 -14.33 23.03
CA ASN A 586 73.98 -14.82 24.39
C ASN A 586 74.38 -13.71 25.38
N ASN A 587 74.52 -12.46 24.91
CA ASN A 587 74.87 -11.33 25.75
C ASN A 587 73.60 -10.58 26.19
N ALA A 588 73.55 -10.13 27.45
CA ALA A 588 72.44 -9.35 27.97
C ALA A 588 72.88 -8.28 28.98
N ILE A 589 72.26 -7.11 28.89
CA ILE A 589 72.25 -6.07 29.91
C ILE A 589 70.84 -6.06 30.51
N THR A 590 70.72 -6.28 31.82
CA THR A 590 69.44 -6.23 32.54
C THR A 590 69.56 -5.25 33.70
N MET A 591 68.62 -4.30 33.77
CA MET A 591 68.51 -3.32 34.85
C MET A 591 67.21 -3.62 35.61
N ASP A 592 67.33 -4.02 36.88
CA ASP A 592 66.23 -4.24 37.82
C ASP A 592 66.52 -3.48 39.14
N GLU A 593 66.54 -4.14 40.30
CA GLU A 593 67.12 -3.58 41.54
C GLU A 593 68.62 -3.32 41.41
N ASN A 594 69.31 -4.03 40.51
CA ASN A 594 70.73 -3.88 40.20
C ASN A 594 70.98 -3.87 38.68
N VAL A 595 72.17 -3.42 38.26
CA VAL A 595 72.63 -3.58 36.87
C VAL A 595 73.39 -4.89 36.72
N LYS A 596 72.89 -5.80 35.88
CA LYS A 596 73.48 -7.11 35.59
C LYS A 596 73.99 -7.16 34.15
N LEU A 597 75.24 -7.58 33.98
CA LEU A 597 75.88 -7.81 32.69
C LEU A 597 76.19 -9.31 32.55
N THR A 598 75.71 -9.93 31.49
CA THR A 598 75.93 -11.37 31.21
C THR A 598 76.43 -11.56 29.79
N GLY A 599 77.46 -12.38 29.62
CA GLY A 599 78.09 -12.66 28.33
C GLY A 599 79.21 -13.68 28.46
N THR A 600 79.76 -14.14 27.34
CA THR A 600 80.85 -15.14 27.31
C THR A 600 82.15 -14.63 27.92
N GLU A 601 82.45 -13.34 27.74
CA GLU A 601 83.53 -12.59 28.38
C GLU A 601 83.00 -11.20 28.76
N VAL A 602 83.25 -10.74 30.00
CA VAL A 602 82.82 -9.42 30.50
C VAL A 602 84.07 -8.64 30.95
N HIS A 603 84.41 -7.57 30.23
CA HIS A 603 85.48 -6.65 30.62
C HIS A 603 84.88 -5.42 31.31
N MET A 604 85.04 -5.33 32.63
CA MET A 604 84.76 -4.12 33.41
C MET A 604 86.10 -3.47 33.74
N ASN A 605 86.34 -2.26 33.23
CA ASN A 605 87.52 -1.45 33.55
C ASN A 605 87.19 -0.41 34.63
#